data_AF-A0A7C5WT04-F1
#
_entry.id   AF-A0A7C5WT04-F1
#
_cell.length_a   1.000
_cell.length_b   1.000
_cell.length_c   1.000
_cell.angle_alpha   90.00
_cell.angle_beta   90.00
_cell.angle_gamma   90.00
#
_symmetry.space_group_name_H-M   'P 1'
#
loop_
_entity.id
_entity.type
_entity.pdbx_description
1 polymer ?
#
loop_
_entity_poly.entity_id
_entity_poly.type
_entity_poly.pdbx_seq_one_letter_code
_entity_poly.pdbx_strand_id
1 'polypeptide(L)'
;MAAGIGFRWRVAAIAGRDGLLDAASGTILVAEGQSPRRQRFTLAHEVMHRLIEEDGELLSDLHEAYEGAALERALERLCNLGAAEMLLPRAEVARALAASGPNPRLLWELADRFGVSEPAAAVAVVGALGPGSLAAVFGGRPPAVYFAFGAGAPARGTVLPEDHPLAAVLTTGLPQRGALELPGGARAERAWARPWCGRVYLLATGVEAAGG
;
A
#
# COMPACT_ATOMS: atom_id res chain seq x y z
N MET A 1 18.84 4.05 -5.46
CA MET A 1 18.27 2.69 -5.44
C MET A 1 19.02 1.82 -6.44
N ALA A 2 18.70 1.79 -7.73
CA ALA A 2 19.37 0.90 -8.71
C ALA A 2 20.91 1.01 -8.79
N ALA A 3 21.47 2.23 -8.82
CA ALA A 3 22.93 2.43 -8.87
C ALA A 3 23.67 1.90 -7.62
N GLY A 4 23.00 1.83 -6.46
CA GLY A 4 23.57 1.27 -5.24
C GLY A 4 23.58 -0.26 -5.19
N ILE A 5 22.89 -0.90 -6.14
CA ILE A 5 22.73 -2.36 -6.24
C ILE A 5 23.40 -2.87 -7.54
N GLY A 6 24.12 -2.00 -8.26
CA GLY A 6 24.86 -2.36 -9.49
C GLY A 6 24.01 -2.43 -10.77
N PHE A 7 22.71 -2.10 -10.71
CA PHE A 7 21.85 -2.11 -11.90
C PHE A 7 21.85 -0.77 -12.62
N ARG A 8 22.02 -0.83 -13.95
CA ARG A 8 21.65 0.27 -14.84
C ARG A 8 20.16 0.23 -15.08
N TRP A 9 19.55 1.40 -15.23
CA TRP A 9 18.14 1.48 -15.61
C TRP A 9 17.89 2.66 -16.54
N ARG A 10 16.83 2.54 -17.35
CA ARG A 10 16.33 3.64 -18.18
C ARG A 10 14.83 3.49 -18.42
N VAL A 11 14.19 4.61 -18.73
CA VAL A 11 12.83 4.63 -19.25
C VAL A 11 12.86 4.29 -20.74
N ALA A 12 11.92 3.46 -21.21
CA ALA A 12 11.81 3.07 -22.61
C ALA A 12 10.36 2.72 -23.00
N ALA A 13 10.05 2.84 -24.29
CA ALA A 13 8.83 2.28 -24.85
C ALA A 13 8.89 0.74 -24.83
N ILE A 14 8.08 0.13 -23.96
CA ILE A 14 7.97 -1.32 -23.79
C ILE A 14 6.49 -1.69 -23.96
N ALA A 15 6.18 -2.54 -24.92
CA ALA A 15 4.79 -2.89 -25.22
C ALA A 15 4.25 -3.89 -24.20
N GLY A 16 3.11 -3.54 -23.56
CA GLY A 16 2.32 -4.48 -22.75
C GLY A 16 2.92 -4.91 -21.42
N ARG A 17 4.01 -4.28 -20.95
CA ARG A 17 4.64 -4.55 -19.65
C ARG A 17 4.99 -3.26 -18.93
N ASP A 18 5.00 -3.32 -17.60
CA ASP A 18 5.37 -2.17 -16.77
C ASP A 18 6.90 -2.00 -16.66
N GLY A 19 7.65 -3.10 -16.68
CA GLY A 19 9.11 -3.15 -16.71
C GLY A 19 9.62 -4.49 -17.21
N LEU A 20 10.93 -4.55 -17.46
CA LEU A 20 11.66 -5.80 -17.69
C LEU A 20 13.17 -5.59 -17.48
N LEU A 21 13.86 -6.63 -17.02
CA LEU A 21 15.32 -6.72 -17.10
C LEU A 21 15.73 -7.19 -18.51
N ASP A 22 16.51 -6.37 -19.22
CA ASP A 22 17.17 -6.80 -20.44
C ASP A 22 18.46 -7.56 -20.09
N ALA A 23 18.38 -8.89 -20.14
CA ALA A 23 19.48 -9.79 -19.79
C ALA A 23 20.74 -9.56 -20.64
N ALA A 24 20.60 -9.13 -21.90
CA ALA A 24 21.73 -8.90 -22.78
C ALA A 24 22.56 -7.68 -22.36
N SER A 25 21.90 -6.64 -21.85
CA SER A 25 22.56 -5.40 -21.44
C SER A 25 22.71 -5.25 -19.93
N GLY A 26 22.10 -6.12 -19.13
CA GLY A 26 22.01 -6.00 -17.68
C GLY A 26 21.31 -4.70 -17.24
N THR A 27 20.34 -4.23 -18.04
CA THR A 27 19.66 -2.94 -17.81
C THR A 27 18.19 -3.17 -17.53
N ILE A 28 17.70 -2.59 -16.44
CA ILE A 28 16.26 -2.57 -16.13
C ILE A 28 15.59 -1.50 -17.00
N LEU A 29 14.63 -1.90 -17.81
CA LEU A 29 13.80 -1.02 -18.61
C LEU A 29 12.47 -0.80 -17.87
N VAL A 30 12.08 0.46 -17.71
CA VAL A 30 10.80 0.86 -17.11
C VAL A 30 9.94 1.52 -18.18
N ALA A 31 8.65 1.18 -18.22
CA ALA A 31 7.76 1.68 -19.26
C ALA A 31 7.55 3.20 -19.21
N GLU A 32 7.52 3.81 -20.38
CA GLU A 32 7.11 5.20 -20.58
C GLU A 32 5.63 5.44 -20.20
N GLY A 33 5.28 6.68 -19.87
CA GLY A 33 3.90 7.08 -19.53
C GLY A 33 3.44 6.71 -18.12
N GLN A 34 4.23 5.93 -17.37
CA GLN A 34 3.98 5.70 -15.95
C GLN A 34 4.28 6.95 -15.11
N SER A 35 3.54 7.13 -14.01
CA SER A 35 3.88 8.16 -13.04
C SER A 35 5.25 7.85 -12.39
N PRO A 36 6.01 8.87 -11.93
CA PRO A 36 7.32 8.65 -11.29
C PRO A 36 7.27 7.66 -10.11
N ARG A 37 6.16 7.67 -9.37
CA ARG A 37 5.89 6.75 -8.27
C ARG A 37 5.73 5.30 -8.75
N ARG A 38 5.00 5.08 -9.85
CA ARG A 38 4.85 3.75 -10.45
C ARG A 38 6.17 3.26 -11.04
N GLN A 39 6.92 4.14 -11.71
CA GLN A 39 8.27 3.82 -12.20
C GLN A 39 9.21 3.37 -11.09
N ARG A 40 9.19 4.05 -9.93
CA ARG A 40 9.97 3.65 -8.75
C ARG A 40 9.58 2.27 -8.23
N PHE A 41 8.28 1.98 -8.18
CA PHE A 41 7.79 0.65 -7.78
C PHE A 41 8.22 -0.43 -8.76
N THR A 42 8.01 -0.22 -10.06
CA THR A 42 8.47 -1.13 -11.11
C THR A 42 9.97 -1.36 -11.02
N LEU A 43 10.78 -0.30 -10.88
CA LEU A 43 12.22 -0.44 -10.74
C LEU A 43 12.60 -1.32 -9.53
N ALA A 44 11.99 -1.09 -8.37
CA ALA A 44 12.23 -1.91 -7.18
C ALA A 44 11.77 -3.36 -7.37
N HIS A 45 10.67 -3.57 -8.08
CA HIS A 45 10.13 -4.89 -8.41
C HIS A 45 11.07 -5.68 -9.32
N GLU A 46 11.59 -5.07 -10.39
CA GLU A 46 12.58 -5.73 -11.27
C GLU A 46 13.91 -6.02 -10.56
N VAL A 47 14.34 -5.13 -9.64
CA VAL A 47 15.50 -5.43 -8.79
C VAL A 47 15.24 -6.67 -7.93
N MET A 48 14.04 -6.81 -7.36
CA MET A 48 13.70 -7.98 -6.55
C MET A 48 13.67 -9.28 -7.35
N HIS A 49 13.16 -9.25 -8.59
CA HIS A 49 13.26 -10.41 -9.48
C HIS A 49 14.71 -10.90 -9.57
N ARG A 50 15.63 -9.97 -9.81
CA ARG A 50 17.03 -10.32 -9.97
C ARG A 50 17.68 -10.83 -8.69
N LEU A 51 17.37 -10.22 -7.55
CA LEU A 51 17.88 -10.69 -6.26
C LEU A 51 17.38 -12.11 -5.93
N ILE A 52 16.12 -12.43 -6.25
CA ILE A 52 15.56 -13.78 -6.05
C ILE A 52 16.21 -14.79 -7.02
N GLU A 53 16.44 -14.40 -8.28
CA GLU A 53 17.13 -15.25 -9.26
C GLU A 53 18.60 -15.52 -8.90
N GLU A 54 19.27 -14.61 -8.19
CA GLU A 54 20.64 -14.79 -7.68
C GLU A 54 20.70 -15.67 -6.42
N ASP A 55 19.59 -15.78 -5.70
CA ASP A 55 19.46 -16.60 -4.50
C ASP A 55 19.05 -18.03 -4.88
N GLY A 56 20.06 -18.86 -5.15
CA GLY A 56 19.85 -20.25 -5.57
C GLY A 56 19.14 -21.13 -4.55
N GLU A 57 19.29 -20.84 -3.25
CA GLU A 57 18.60 -21.58 -2.19
C GLU A 57 17.12 -21.22 -2.18
N LEU A 58 16.79 -19.92 -2.14
CA LEU A 58 15.40 -19.47 -2.18
C LEU A 58 14.69 -19.93 -3.45
N LEU A 59 15.36 -19.87 -4.61
CA LEU A 59 14.78 -20.30 -5.87
C LEU A 59 14.52 -21.81 -5.87
N SER A 60 15.44 -22.62 -5.32
CA SER A 60 15.24 -24.07 -5.15
C SER A 60 14.02 -24.35 -4.27
N ASP A 61 13.92 -23.72 -3.09
CA ASP A 61 12.79 -23.88 -2.18
C ASP A 61 11.44 -23.53 -2.85
N LEU A 62 11.43 -22.49 -3.68
CA LEU A 62 10.23 -22.10 -4.42
C LEU A 62 9.83 -23.13 -5.47
N HIS A 63 10.80 -23.71 -6.19
CA HIS A 63 10.56 -24.77 -7.17
C HIS A 63 10.11 -26.09 -6.53
N GLU A 64 10.54 -26.38 -5.30
CA GLU A 64 10.06 -27.54 -4.54
C GLU A 64 8.61 -27.34 -4.06
N ALA A 65 8.25 -26.11 -3.67
CA ALA A 65 6.93 -25.80 -3.13
C ALA A 65 5.86 -25.52 -4.21
N TYR A 66 6.25 -25.04 -5.39
CA TYR A 66 5.32 -24.57 -6.42
C TYR A 66 5.78 -24.91 -7.84
N GLU A 67 4.82 -25.13 -8.73
CA GLU A 67 5.08 -25.36 -10.16
C GLU A 67 4.17 -24.53 -11.07
N GLY A 68 4.62 -24.33 -12.31
CA GLY A 68 3.87 -23.62 -13.37
C GLY A 68 3.33 -22.27 -12.91
N ALA A 69 2.03 -22.03 -13.17
CA ALA A 69 1.40 -20.75 -12.85
C ALA A 69 1.35 -20.46 -11.33
N ALA A 70 1.44 -21.47 -10.45
CA ALA A 70 1.47 -21.24 -9.01
C ALA A 70 2.81 -20.64 -8.57
N LEU A 71 3.90 -21.12 -9.15
CA LEU A 71 5.25 -20.60 -8.95
C LEU A 71 5.36 -19.15 -9.43
N GLU A 72 4.91 -18.87 -10.66
CA GLU A 72 4.90 -17.50 -11.20
C GLU A 72 4.17 -16.53 -10.27
N ARG A 73 2.98 -16.92 -9.79
CA ARG A 73 2.22 -16.10 -8.82
C ARG A 73 2.95 -15.94 -7.49
N ALA A 74 3.71 -16.94 -7.04
CA ALA A 74 4.47 -16.86 -5.80
C ALA A 74 5.66 -15.89 -5.94
N LEU A 75 6.41 -16.00 -7.04
CA LEU A 75 7.49 -15.09 -7.40
C LEU A 75 7.00 -13.65 -7.50
N GLU A 76 5.93 -13.39 -8.26
CA GLU A 76 5.32 -12.06 -8.38
C GLU A 76 4.92 -11.47 -7.01
N ARG A 77 4.36 -12.29 -6.11
CA ARG A 77 4.03 -11.83 -4.74
C ARG A 77 5.27 -11.48 -3.94
N LEU A 78 6.34 -12.28 -4.04
CA LEU A 78 7.61 -12.01 -3.36
C LEU A 78 8.28 -10.76 -3.91
N CYS A 79 8.30 -10.55 -5.23
CA CYS A 79 8.81 -9.33 -5.85
C CYS A 79 8.04 -8.09 -5.37
N ASN A 80 6.71 -8.17 -5.34
CA ASN A 80 5.88 -7.08 -4.81
C ASN A 80 6.14 -6.80 -3.32
N LEU A 81 6.32 -7.84 -2.51
CA LEU A 81 6.64 -7.71 -1.08
C LEU A 81 8.02 -7.08 -0.87
N GLY A 82 9.04 -7.54 -1.60
CA GLY A 82 10.39 -7.01 -1.53
C GLY A 82 10.47 -5.57 -2.03
N ALA A 83 9.77 -5.24 -3.11
CA ALA A 83 9.70 -3.87 -3.64
C ALA A 83 9.05 -2.93 -2.62
N ALA A 84 7.98 -3.38 -1.95
CA ALA A 84 7.34 -2.61 -0.89
C ALA A 84 8.29 -2.38 0.29
N GLU A 85 9.01 -3.40 0.75
CA GLU A 85 10.00 -3.27 1.83
C GLU A 85 11.15 -2.33 1.46
N MET A 86 11.66 -2.43 0.23
CA MET A 86 12.76 -1.60 -0.26
C MET A 86 12.37 -0.11 -0.35
N LEU A 87 11.11 0.17 -0.70
CA LEU A 87 10.62 1.54 -0.86
C LEU A 87 10.12 2.15 0.44
N LEU A 88 9.44 1.36 1.27
CA LEU A 88 8.92 1.78 2.57
C LEU A 88 9.27 0.71 3.62
N PRO A 89 10.46 0.81 4.25
CA PRO A 89 10.93 -0.21 5.19
C PRO A 89 10.02 -0.33 6.41
N ARG A 90 9.75 -1.56 6.85
CA ARG A 90 8.91 -1.82 8.04
C ARG A 90 9.46 -1.16 9.30
N ALA A 91 10.78 -1.10 9.44
CA ALA A 91 11.44 -0.41 10.56
C ALA A 91 11.11 1.09 10.60
N GLU A 92 10.97 1.73 9.43
CA GLU A 92 10.62 3.15 9.32
C GLU A 92 9.15 3.40 9.70
N VAL A 93 8.26 2.51 9.28
CA VAL A 93 6.84 2.55 9.67
C VAL A 93 6.69 2.35 11.18
N ALA A 94 7.37 1.34 11.74
CA ALA A 94 7.37 1.07 13.17
C ALA A 94 7.91 2.26 13.98
N ARG A 95 8.98 2.90 13.49
CA ARG A 95 9.54 4.11 14.12
C ARG A 95 8.55 5.28 14.09
N ALA A 96 7.85 5.49 12.97
CA ALA A 96 6.85 6.56 12.86
C ALA A 96 5.64 6.33 13.78
N LEU A 97 5.18 5.07 13.88
CA LEU A 97 4.13 4.65 14.80
C LEU A 97 4.55 4.81 16.27
N ALA A 98 5.76 4.40 16.63
CA ALA A 98 6.29 4.57 17.99
C ALA A 98 6.39 6.04 18.39
N ALA A 99 6.73 6.92 17.44
CA ALA A 99 6.89 8.35 17.71
C ALA A 99 5.57 9.12 17.86
N SER A 100 4.51 8.73 17.14
CA SER A 100 3.28 9.54 17.02
C SER A 100 1.98 8.79 17.33
N GLY A 101 2.07 7.49 17.61
CA GLY A 101 0.94 6.58 17.74
C GLY A 101 0.22 6.32 16.41
N PRO A 102 -0.88 5.54 16.44
CA PRO A 102 -1.71 5.31 15.27
C PRO A 102 -2.42 6.61 14.86
N ASN A 103 -1.86 7.28 13.84
CA ASN A 103 -2.33 8.56 13.35
C ASN A 103 -2.59 8.51 11.83
N PRO A 104 -3.78 8.88 11.33
CA PRO A 104 -4.09 8.88 9.90
C PRO A 104 -3.14 9.75 9.07
N ARG A 105 -2.50 10.76 9.68
CA ARG A 105 -1.46 11.58 9.03
C ARG A 105 -0.32 10.76 8.46
N LEU A 106 0.02 9.65 9.12
CA LEU A 106 1.09 8.76 8.67
C LEU A 106 0.85 8.22 7.26
N LEU A 107 -0.42 8.08 6.84
CA LEU A 107 -0.76 7.54 5.53
C LEU A 107 -0.22 8.40 4.39
N TRP A 108 -0.35 9.72 4.48
CA TRP A 108 0.19 10.62 3.46
C TRP A 108 1.61 11.08 3.77
N GLU A 109 1.98 11.23 5.05
CA GLU A 109 3.34 11.65 5.43
C GLU A 109 4.38 10.58 5.04
N LEU A 110 4.08 9.29 5.23
CA LEU A 110 4.95 8.20 4.76
C LEU A 110 4.92 8.08 3.23
N ALA A 111 3.74 8.23 2.61
CA ALA A 111 3.62 8.17 1.16
C ALA A 111 4.46 9.26 0.46
N ASP A 112 4.42 10.48 0.98
CA ASP A 112 5.22 11.59 0.47
C ASP A 112 6.71 11.38 0.75
N ARG A 113 7.09 11.12 2.01
CA ARG A 113 8.49 10.95 2.43
C ARG A 113 9.23 9.85 1.68
N PHE A 114 8.56 8.72 1.42
CA PHE A 114 9.18 7.56 0.76
C PHE A 114 8.88 7.51 -0.75
N GLY A 115 8.05 8.42 -1.25
CA GLY A 115 7.65 8.47 -2.65
C GLY A 115 6.85 7.23 -3.09
N VAL A 116 5.99 6.71 -2.20
CA VAL A 116 5.07 5.58 -2.46
C VAL A 116 3.63 6.06 -2.51
N SER A 117 2.69 5.19 -2.91
CA SER A 117 1.27 5.56 -2.97
C SER A 117 0.65 5.59 -1.57
N GLU A 118 -0.40 6.39 -1.38
CA GLU A 118 -1.15 6.38 -0.11
C GLU A 118 -1.73 4.99 0.21
N PRO A 119 -2.27 4.22 -0.76
CA PRO A 119 -2.60 2.81 -0.56
C PRO A 119 -1.43 1.95 -0.06
N ALA A 120 -0.23 2.12 -0.61
CA ALA A 120 0.95 1.35 -0.19
C ALA A 120 1.36 1.69 1.25
N ALA A 121 1.37 2.99 1.59
CA ALA A 121 1.62 3.43 2.96
C ALA A 121 0.55 2.91 3.94
N ALA A 122 -0.72 2.89 3.53
CA ALA A 122 -1.81 2.36 4.32
C ALA A 122 -1.67 0.87 4.62
N VAL A 123 -1.32 0.06 3.61
CA VAL A 123 -1.04 -1.37 3.80
C VAL A 123 0.11 -1.58 4.78
N ALA A 124 1.19 -0.81 4.65
CA ALA A 124 2.35 -0.93 5.53
C ALA A 124 2.01 -0.53 6.98
N VAL A 125 1.27 0.56 7.18
CA VAL A 125 0.81 1.00 8.51
C VAL A 125 -0.10 -0.04 9.16
N VAL A 126 -1.09 -0.55 8.43
CA VAL A 126 -2.00 -1.60 8.94
C VAL A 126 -1.22 -2.87 9.28
N GLY A 127 -0.29 -3.28 8.42
CA GLY A 127 0.57 -4.43 8.68
C GLY A 127 1.41 -4.29 9.96
N ALA A 128 1.89 -3.08 10.26
CA ALA A 128 2.65 -2.80 11.48
C ALA A 128 1.77 -2.71 12.74
N LEU A 129 0.51 -2.27 12.61
CA LEU A 129 -0.46 -2.26 13.72
C LEU A 129 -1.02 -3.65 14.03
N GLY A 130 -1.03 -4.55 13.05
CA GLY A 130 -1.44 -5.93 13.20
C GLY A 130 -2.94 -6.17 12.99
N PRO A 131 -3.40 -7.41 13.26
CA PRO A 131 -4.78 -7.82 13.07
C PRO A 131 -5.79 -6.93 13.81
N GLY A 132 -6.99 -6.76 13.25
CA GLY A 132 -8.02 -5.88 13.83
C GLY A 132 -7.79 -4.39 13.58
N SER A 133 -6.82 -4.03 12.73
CA SER A 133 -6.55 -2.65 12.29
C SER A 133 -7.07 -2.41 10.88
N LEU A 134 -7.41 -1.15 10.58
CA LEU A 134 -7.93 -0.70 9.29
C LEU A 134 -7.37 0.66 8.93
N ALA A 135 -7.02 0.86 7.67
CA ALA A 135 -6.83 2.16 7.06
C ALA A 135 -7.81 2.34 5.90
N ALA A 136 -8.44 3.51 5.82
CA ALA A 136 -9.34 3.84 4.72
C ALA A 136 -9.19 5.30 4.29
N VAL A 137 -9.41 5.55 3.00
CA VAL A 137 -9.39 6.88 2.39
C VAL A 137 -10.73 7.08 1.68
N PHE A 138 -11.37 8.20 1.97
CA PHE A 138 -12.66 8.59 1.42
C PHE A 138 -12.53 9.89 0.65
N GLY A 139 -13.28 10.03 -0.44
CA GLY A 139 -13.30 11.27 -1.22
C GLY A 139 -14.27 11.22 -2.39
N GLY A 140 -14.28 12.28 -3.20
CA GLY A 140 -15.21 12.42 -4.33
C GLY A 140 -16.50 13.16 -3.97
N ARG A 141 -17.40 13.25 -4.95
CA ARG A 141 -18.75 13.83 -4.83
C ARG A 141 -19.74 12.94 -5.61
N PRO A 142 -20.60 12.15 -4.94
CA PRO A 142 -20.71 12.01 -3.47
C PRO A 142 -19.45 11.37 -2.86
N PRO A 143 -19.18 11.59 -1.56
CA PRO A 143 -18.06 10.93 -0.89
C PRO A 143 -18.19 9.41 -0.91
N ALA A 144 -17.12 8.72 -1.31
CA ALA A 144 -17.09 7.27 -1.35
C ALA A 144 -15.72 6.73 -0.92
N VAL A 145 -15.66 5.43 -0.63
CA VAL A 145 -14.41 4.72 -0.34
C VAL A 145 -13.52 4.73 -1.58
N TYR A 146 -12.43 5.50 -1.51
CA TYR A 146 -11.39 5.50 -2.52
C TYR A 146 -10.48 4.28 -2.37
N PHE A 147 -10.12 3.96 -1.13
CA PHE A 147 -9.26 2.84 -0.76
C PHE A 147 -9.59 2.39 0.66
N ALA A 148 -9.54 1.09 0.94
CA ALA A 148 -9.59 0.55 2.29
C ALA A 148 -8.78 -0.75 2.36
N PHE A 149 -8.11 -0.98 3.49
CA PHE A 149 -7.34 -2.19 3.74
C PHE A 149 -7.27 -2.51 5.23
N GLY A 150 -7.50 -3.78 5.57
CA GLY A 150 -7.48 -4.27 6.95
C GLY A 150 -8.80 -4.93 7.36
N ALA A 151 -8.99 -5.06 8.66
CA ALA A 151 -10.19 -5.67 9.24
C ALA A 151 -11.44 -4.85 8.92
N GLY A 152 -12.52 -5.51 8.49
CA GLY A 152 -13.79 -4.85 8.16
C GLY A 152 -13.69 -3.81 7.05
N ALA A 153 -12.68 -3.91 6.17
CA ALA A 153 -12.46 -2.91 5.11
C ALA A 153 -13.67 -2.82 4.17
N PRO A 154 -14.30 -1.64 4.04
CA PRO A 154 -15.41 -1.49 3.11
C PRO A 154 -14.97 -1.66 1.66
N ALA A 155 -15.89 -2.13 0.83
CA ALA A 155 -15.67 -2.20 -0.61
C ALA A 155 -15.35 -0.83 -1.21
N ARG A 156 -14.45 -0.80 -2.19
CA ARG A 156 -14.16 0.41 -2.95
C ARG A 156 -15.42 0.88 -3.67
N GLY A 157 -15.67 2.18 -3.63
CA GLY A 157 -16.87 2.80 -4.22
C GLY A 157 -18.10 2.80 -3.32
N THR A 158 -18.06 2.15 -2.14
CA THR A 158 -19.13 2.29 -1.15
C THR A 158 -19.31 3.77 -0.79
N VAL A 159 -20.50 4.29 -1.04
CA VAL A 159 -20.86 5.69 -0.78
C VAL A 159 -21.03 5.90 0.72
N LEU A 160 -20.50 7.01 1.22
CA LEU A 160 -20.76 7.46 2.58
C LEU A 160 -22.13 8.18 2.63
N PRO A 161 -23.07 7.73 3.48
CA PRO A 161 -24.29 8.49 3.75
C PRO A 161 -23.97 9.92 4.22
N GLU A 162 -24.81 10.89 3.89
CA GLU A 162 -24.58 12.31 4.25
C GLU A 162 -24.56 12.54 5.76
N ASP A 163 -25.33 11.75 6.50
CA ASP A 163 -25.42 11.76 7.96
C ASP A 163 -24.30 10.93 8.64
N HIS A 164 -23.47 10.24 7.87
CA HIS A 164 -22.37 9.46 8.40
C HIS A 164 -21.30 10.36 9.04
N PRO A 165 -20.74 10.02 10.21
CA PRO A 165 -19.75 10.87 10.88
C PRO A 165 -18.54 11.23 10.01
N LEU A 166 -18.07 10.29 9.18
CA LEU A 166 -16.99 10.55 8.20
C LEU A 166 -17.36 11.55 7.09
N ALA A 167 -18.63 11.64 6.70
CA ALA A 167 -19.10 12.67 5.78
C ALA A 167 -19.07 14.05 6.45
N ALA A 168 -19.43 14.13 7.73
CA ALA A 168 -19.29 15.36 8.51
C ALA A 168 -17.82 15.83 8.61
N VAL A 169 -16.85 14.93 8.76
CA VAL A 169 -15.41 15.27 8.73
C VAL A 169 -15.00 15.91 7.40
N LEU A 170 -15.49 15.39 6.26
CA LEU A 170 -15.23 15.97 4.95
C LEU A 170 -15.81 17.38 4.80
N THR A 171 -17.05 17.57 5.25
CA THR A 171 -17.77 18.84 5.09
C THR A 171 -17.25 19.93 6.04
N THR A 172 -16.96 19.57 7.30
CA THR A 172 -16.57 20.52 8.34
C THR A 172 -15.06 20.79 8.38
N GLY A 173 -14.25 19.88 7.84
CA GLY A 173 -12.79 19.97 7.97
C GLY A 173 -12.28 19.67 9.39
N LEU A 174 -13.14 19.22 10.31
CA LEU A 174 -12.77 18.94 11.70
C LEU A 174 -12.45 17.45 11.88
N PRO A 175 -11.28 17.10 12.47
CA PRO A 175 -10.94 15.72 12.74
C PRO A 175 -11.85 15.11 13.81
N GLN A 176 -12.11 13.81 13.71
CA GLN A 176 -12.93 13.06 14.67
C GLN A 176 -12.14 11.89 15.25
N ARG A 177 -12.37 11.59 16.53
CA ARG A 177 -11.81 10.42 17.23
C ARG A 177 -12.86 9.74 18.08
N GLY A 178 -12.75 8.44 18.24
CA GLY A 178 -13.62 7.63 19.11
C GLY A 178 -14.06 6.34 18.44
N ALA A 179 -15.05 5.67 19.01
CA ALA A 179 -15.67 4.52 18.37
C ALA A 179 -16.42 4.97 17.10
N LEU A 180 -16.41 4.13 16.07
CA LEU A 180 -17.02 4.44 14.78
C LEU A 180 -17.59 3.18 14.14
N GLU A 181 -18.82 3.26 13.68
CA GLU A 181 -19.36 2.27 12.74
C GLU A 181 -18.83 2.60 11.33
N LEU A 182 -18.26 1.58 10.69
CA LEU A 182 -17.69 1.70 9.36
C LEU A 182 -18.79 1.53 8.31
N PRO A 183 -18.62 2.13 7.13
CA PRO A 183 -19.46 1.78 5.99
C PRO A 183 -19.37 0.27 5.76
N GLY A 184 -20.51 -0.42 5.69
CA GLY A 184 -20.54 -1.89 5.62
C GLY A 184 -20.72 -2.59 6.97
N GLY A 185 -20.92 -1.86 8.08
CA GLY A 185 -21.46 -2.38 9.34
C GLY A 185 -20.42 -2.91 10.34
N ALA A 186 -19.14 -2.96 9.98
CA ALA A 186 -18.09 -3.28 10.94
C ALA A 186 -17.94 -2.15 11.98
N ARG A 187 -17.52 -2.47 13.20
CA ARG A 187 -17.37 -1.49 14.28
C ARG A 187 -15.92 -1.39 14.71
N ALA A 188 -15.41 -0.16 14.77
CA ALA A 188 -14.10 0.15 15.32
C ALA A 188 -14.26 0.70 16.75
N GLU A 189 -13.55 0.11 17.72
CA GLU A 189 -13.46 0.65 19.08
C GLU A 189 -12.73 2.01 19.11
N ARG A 190 -11.65 2.11 18.35
CA ARG A 190 -10.82 3.31 18.27
C ARG A 190 -10.57 3.66 16.82
N ALA A 191 -11.24 4.70 16.35
CA ALA A 191 -11.06 5.31 15.05
C ALA A 191 -10.54 6.74 15.20
N TRP A 192 -9.69 7.14 14.27
CA TRP A 192 -9.33 8.53 14.06
C TRP A 192 -9.52 8.86 12.58
N ALA A 193 -10.41 9.81 12.29
CA ALA A 193 -10.62 10.38 10.97
C ALA A 193 -10.06 11.79 10.88
N ARG A 194 -9.35 12.10 9.80
CA ARG A 194 -8.78 13.43 9.57
C ARG A 194 -8.94 13.85 8.11
N PRO A 195 -9.38 15.10 7.85
CA PRO A 195 -9.44 15.60 6.49
C PRO A 195 -8.06 16.07 6.02
N TRP A 196 -7.78 15.83 4.75
CA TRP A 196 -6.59 16.31 4.06
C TRP A 196 -6.84 16.37 2.56
N CYS A 197 -6.53 17.50 1.91
CA CYS A 197 -6.64 17.69 0.45
C CYS A 197 -7.97 17.21 -0.16
N GLY A 198 -9.11 17.53 0.46
CA GLY A 198 -10.44 17.15 -0.05
C GLY A 198 -10.78 15.66 0.11
N ARG A 199 -10.03 14.94 0.92
CA ARG A 199 -10.25 13.54 1.32
C ARG A 199 -10.33 13.41 2.82
N VAL A 200 -10.86 12.29 3.30
CA VAL A 200 -10.78 11.88 4.70
C VAL A 200 -9.97 10.62 4.82
N TYR A 201 -9.00 10.65 5.71
CA TYR A 201 -8.12 9.54 6.04
C TYR A 201 -8.54 9.00 7.39
N LEU A 202 -8.80 7.71 7.42
CA LEU A 202 -9.22 6.96 8.59
C LEU A 202 -8.14 5.96 8.94
N LEU A 203 -7.81 5.90 10.23
CA LEU A 203 -7.06 4.81 10.83
C LEU A 203 -7.86 4.30 12.03
N ALA A 204 -8.06 2.99 12.10
CA ALA A 204 -8.86 2.35 13.14
C ALA A 204 -8.18 1.09 13.68
N THR A 205 -8.46 0.77 14.95
CA THR A 205 -8.00 -0.42 15.67
C THR A 205 -9.15 -0.99 16.51
N GLY A 206 -9.07 -2.28 16.86
CA GLY A 206 -10.18 -2.97 17.52
C GLY A 206 -11.39 -3.04 16.60
N VAL A 207 -11.16 -3.38 15.32
CA VAL A 207 -12.23 -3.52 14.34
C VAL A 207 -12.81 -4.93 14.41
N GLU A 208 -14.09 -4.98 14.75
CA GLU A 208 -14.89 -6.20 14.76
C GLU A 208 -15.80 -6.22 13.52
N ALA A 209 -15.92 -7.40 12.90
CA ALA A 209 -16.83 -7.57 11.77
C ALA A 209 -18.29 -7.34 12.21
N ALA A 210 -19.13 -6.91 11.27
CA ALA A 210 -20.57 -6.86 11.50
C ALA A 210 -21.04 -8.24 11.98
N GLY A 211 -21.68 -8.31 13.15
CA GLY A 211 -22.33 -9.54 13.61
C GLY A 211 -23.36 -9.97 12.57
N GLY A 212 -23.26 -11.22 12.11
CA GLY A 212 -24.26 -11.86 11.25
C GLY A 212 -25.52 -12.24 11.99
#